data_AF-A0A6N6KXI7-F1
#
_entry.id   AF-A0A6N6KXI7-F1
#
_cell.length_a   1.000
_cell.length_b   1.000
_cell.length_c   1.000
_cell.angle_alpha   90.00
_cell.angle_beta   90.00
_cell.angle_gamma   90.00
#
_symmetry.space_group_name_H-M   'P 1'
#
loop_
_entity.id
_entity.type
_entity.pdbx_description
1 polymer ?
#
loop_
_entity_poly.entity_id
_entity_poly.type
_entity_poly.pdbx_seq_one_letter_code
_entity_poly.pdbx_strand_id
1 'polypeptide(L)'
;MKINSKSRFSLKDLLRRWLWTGQLRQKDCTHRAQVLIQETDLYECRDCLASGDAWFHLRLCMACGYVGCCENSKNKHALTHFEHSTHPIVRSIEPDEDWMWCYADEAFLSPE
;
A
#
# COMPACT_ATOMS: atom_id res chain seq x y z
N MET A 1 19.01 12.68 -30.58
CA MET A 1 17.63 12.42 -30.09
C MET A 1 17.72 12.07 -28.60
N LYS A 2 17.12 12.89 -27.73
CA LYS A 2 17.08 12.62 -26.28
C LYS A 2 15.97 11.60 -26.02
N ILE A 3 16.35 10.40 -25.58
CA ILE A 3 15.40 9.37 -25.16
C ILE A 3 14.79 9.86 -23.86
N ASN A 4 13.51 10.25 -23.90
CA ASN A 4 12.78 10.72 -22.73
C ASN A 4 12.37 9.49 -21.91
N SER A 5 13.02 9.24 -20.79
CA SER A 5 12.87 8.05 -19.95
C SER A 5 11.58 8.06 -19.12
N LYS A 6 10.43 8.28 -19.76
CA LYS A 6 9.14 8.08 -19.10
C LYS A 6 8.90 6.57 -18.97
N SER A 7 8.86 6.14 -17.71
CA SER A 7 8.41 4.84 -17.19
C SER A 7 9.22 3.60 -17.58
N ARG A 8 10.16 3.21 -16.71
CA ARG A 8 10.61 1.81 -16.62
C ARG A 8 9.60 1.03 -15.77
N PHE A 9 8.47 0.63 -16.35
CA PHE A 9 7.65 -0.40 -15.72
C PHE A 9 8.24 -1.76 -16.12
N SER A 10 8.56 -2.61 -15.15
CA SER A 10 9.01 -3.97 -15.42
C SER A 10 7.86 -4.78 -16.02
N LEU A 11 8.16 -5.73 -16.91
CA LEU A 11 7.16 -6.64 -17.47
C LEU A 11 6.40 -7.40 -16.35
N LYS A 12 7.07 -7.61 -15.21
CA LYS A 12 6.47 -8.19 -13.99
C LYS A 12 5.41 -7.29 -13.37
N ASP A 13 5.62 -5.98 -13.35
CA ASP A 13 4.69 -5.00 -12.75
C ASP A 13 3.41 -4.87 -13.58
N LEU A 14 3.57 -4.89 -14.91
CA LEU A 14 2.44 -4.85 -15.85
C LEU A 14 1.58 -6.12 -15.74
N LEU A 15 2.21 -7.29 -15.65
CA LEU A 15 1.52 -8.57 -15.47
C LEU A 15 0.81 -8.67 -14.12
N ARG A 16 1.48 -8.27 -13.01
CA ARG A 16 0.86 -8.24 -11.67
C ARG A 16 -0.38 -7.32 -11.64
N ARG A 17 -0.27 -6.11 -12.21
CA ARG A 17 -1.39 -5.15 -12.28
C ARG A 17 -2.58 -5.70 -13.06
N TRP A 18 -2.36 -6.25 -14.25
CA TRP A 18 -3.43 -6.80 -15.07
C TRP A 18 -4.15 -7.97 -14.37
N LEU A 19 -3.39 -8.86 -13.73
CA LEU A 19 -3.94 -10.02 -13.01
C LEU A 19 -4.80 -9.63 -11.79
N TRP A 20 -4.49 -8.52 -11.11
CA TRP A 20 -5.16 -8.13 -9.87
C TRP A 20 -6.28 -7.11 -10.04
N THR A 21 -6.13 -6.10 -10.90
CA THR A 21 -7.09 -4.99 -11.01
C THR A 21 -7.74 -4.90 -12.39
N GLY A 22 -7.27 -5.66 -13.38
CA GLY A 22 -7.66 -5.51 -14.78
C GLY A 22 -7.20 -4.20 -15.43
N GLN A 23 -6.39 -3.39 -14.74
CA GLN A 23 -5.95 -2.07 -15.20
C GLN A 23 -4.47 -2.07 -15.58
N LEU A 24 -4.15 -1.68 -16.82
CA LEU A 24 -2.78 -1.56 -17.33
C LEU A 24 -2.12 -0.21 -17.03
N ARG A 25 -2.91 0.81 -16.67
CA ARG A 25 -2.45 2.19 -16.47
C ARG A 25 -2.57 2.57 -15.00
N GLN A 26 -1.51 3.16 -14.46
CA GLN A 26 -1.51 3.74 -13.12
C GLN A 26 -2.59 4.84 -13.07
N LYS A 27 -3.46 4.79 -12.07
CA LYS A 27 -4.43 5.86 -11.83
C LYS A 27 -3.69 7.03 -11.18
N ASP A 28 -3.89 8.22 -11.72
CA ASP A 28 -3.37 9.45 -11.11
C ASP A 28 -4.08 9.62 -9.76
N CYS A 29 -3.29 9.82 -8.70
CA CYS A 29 -3.76 9.94 -7.32
C CYS A 29 -3.19 11.23 -6.74
N THR A 30 -4.07 12.14 -6.30
CA THR A 30 -3.69 13.43 -5.72
C THR A 30 -3.12 13.29 -4.30
N HIS A 31 -3.35 12.15 -3.66
CA HIS A 31 -2.94 11.88 -2.29
C HIS A 31 -1.44 11.59 -2.12
N ARG A 32 -0.66 11.46 -3.20
CA ARG A 32 0.79 11.23 -3.14
C ARG A 32 1.55 12.25 -2.30
N ALA A 33 1.04 13.48 -2.21
CA ALA A 33 1.62 14.54 -1.35
C ALA A 33 1.62 14.19 0.15
N GLN A 34 0.84 13.18 0.57
CA GLN A 34 0.79 12.71 1.96
C GLN A 34 1.81 11.59 2.26
N VAL A 35 2.61 11.16 1.28
CA VAL A 35 3.65 10.15 1.50
C VAL A 35 4.85 10.80 2.19
N LEU A 36 5.00 10.53 3.48
CA LEU A 36 6.05 11.06 4.35
C LEU A 36 6.98 9.96 4.88
N ILE A 37 6.46 8.76 5.07
CA ILE A 37 7.16 7.60 5.62
C ILE A 37 7.06 6.47 4.62
N GLN A 38 8.20 5.91 4.20
CA GLN A 38 8.23 4.88 3.15
C GLN A 38 8.66 3.50 3.63
N GLU A 39 9.31 3.45 4.79
CA GLU A 39 9.92 2.25 5.35
C GLU A 39 9.67 2.20 6.86
N THR A 40 9.76 1.00 7.41
CA THR A 40 9.61 0.72 8.84
C THR A 40 10.31 -0.58 9.17
N ASP A 41 10.88 -0.67 10.37
CA ASP A 41 11.39 -1.93 10.94
C ASP A 41 10.29 -2.71 11.68
N LEU A 42 9.08 -2.14 11.80
CA LEU A 42 7.95 -2.78 12.47
C LEU A 42 7.31 -3.82 11.55
N TYR A 43 7.32 -5.08 11.99
CA TYR A 43 6.66 -6.20 11.31
C TYR A 43 5.60 -6.86 12.20
N GLU A 44 4.72 -6.04 12.76
CA GLU A 44 3.65 -6.48 13.66
C GLU A 44 2.42 -5.59 13.53
N CYS A 45 1.24 -6.16 13.76
CA CYS A 45 0.02 -5.37 14.00
C CYS A 45 -0.24 -5.30 15.51
N ARG A 46 0.12 -4.18 16.14
CA ARG A 46 -0.01 -4.00 17.60
C ARG A 46 -1.43 -4.15 18.11
N ASP A 47 -2.42 -3.74 17.32
CA ASP A 47 -3.83 -3.87 17.70
C ASP A 47 -4.29 -5.33 17.70
N CYS A 48 -3.78 -6.15 16.77
CA CYS A 48 -4.01 -7.60 16.82
C CYS A 48 -3.29 -8.25 18.01
N LEU A 49 -2.05 -7.84 18.30
CA LEU A 49 -1.34 -8.33 19.49
C LEU A 49 -2.10 -8.00 20.77
N ALA A 50 -2.63 -6.79 20.89
CA ALA A 50 -3.42 -6.35 22.04
C ALA A 50 -4.72 -7.14 22.21
N SER A 51 -5.35 -7.56 21.11
CA SER A 51 -6.55 -8.41 21.14
C SER A 51 -6.26 -9.91 21.24
N GLY A 52 -4.99 -10.31 21.17
CA GLY A 52 -4.60 -11.72 21.11
C GLY A 52 -4.97 -12.42 19.80
N ASP A 53 -5.20 -11.65 18.72
CA ASP A 53 -5.51 -12.16 17.39
C ASP A 53 -4.26 -12.29 16.51
N ALA A 54 -4.37 -13.16 15.49
CA ALA A 54 -3.41 -13.22 14.39
C ALA A 54 -3.80 -12.28 13.24
N TRP A 55 -2.90 -12.11 12.28
CA TRP A 55 -3.11 -11.39 11.02
C TRP A 55 -2.63 -12.22 9.82
N PHE A 56 -3.05 -11.82 8.62
CA PHE A 56 -2.57 -12.40 7.38
C PHE A 56 -1.36 -11.62 6.85
N HIS A 57 -1.59 -10.42 6.29
CA HIS A 57 -0.53 -9.51 5.81
C HIS A 57 -0.61 -8.14 6.49
N LEU A 58 0.47 -7.36 6.40
CA LEU A 58 0.63 -6.04 7.00
C LEU A 58 0.70 -4.91 5.97
N ARG A 59 0.26 -3.73 6.41
CA ARG A 59 0.24 -2.48 5.64
C ARG A 59 0.85 -1.36 6.47
N LEU A 60 1.80 -0.65 5.89
CA LEU A 60 2.38 0.57 6.44
C LEU A 60 1.60 1.78 5.94
N CYS A 61 1.07 2.60 6.85
CA CYS A 61 0.53 3.91 6.54
C CYS A 61 1.67 4.87 6.15
N MET A 62 1.65 5.33 4.90
CA MET A 62 2.73 6.15 4.36
C MET A 62 2.71 7.60 4.85
N ALA A 63 1.66 8.02 5.56
CA ALA A 63 1.54 9.35 6.14
C ALA A 63 2.08 9.45 7.57
N CYS A 64 1.88 8.41 8.39
CA CYS A 64 2.21 8.46 9.83
C CYS A 64 2.98 7.25 10.38
N GLY A 65 3.28 6.25 9.55
CA GLY A 65 4.09 5.10 9.97
C GLY A 65 3.35 4.02 10.74
N TYR A 66 2.03 4.14 10.91
CA TYR A 66 1.20 3.11 11.53
C TYR A 66 1.26 1.80 10.73
N VAL A 67 1.38 0.66 11.41
CA VAL A 67 1.34 -0.67 10.80
C VAL A 67 0.08 -1.41 11.23
N GLY A 68 -0.77 -1.73 10.26
CA GLY A 68 -2.04 -2.43 10.46
C GLY A 68 -2.14 -3.71 9.64
N CYS A 69 -2.97 -4.65 10.08
CA CYS A 69 -3.30 -5.83 9.29
C CYS A 69 -4.20 -5.47 8.09
N CYS A 70 -4.02 -6.18 6.98
CA CYS A 70 -4.72 -5.92 5.72
C CYS A 70 -6.22 -6.25 5.77
N GLU A 71 -6.93 -5.90 4.71
CA GLU A 71 -8.40 -6.02 4.55
C GLU A 71 -8.86 -7.48 4.52
N ASN A 72 -7.96 -8.39 4.16
CA ASN A 72 -8.18 -9.85 4.18
C ASN A 72 -7.96 -10.46 5.57
N SER A 73 -7.34 -9.72 6.50
CA SER A 73 -7.25 -10.15 7.90
C SER A 73 -8.59 -9.97 8.60
N LYS A 74 -8.85 -10.76 9.64
CA LYS A 74 -10.08 -10.68 10.46
C LYS A 74 -10.43 -9.24 10.89
N ASN A 75 -9.43 -8.49 11.35
CA ASN A 75 -9.62 -7.20 12.03
C ASN A 75 -9.49 -5.96 11.13
N LYS A 76 -8.84 -6.07 9.96
CA LYS A 76 -8.73 -5.00 8.95
C LYS A 76 -8.20 -3.65 9.48
N HIS A 77 -7.25 -3.69 10.40
CA HIS A 77 -6.78 -2.49 11.10
C HIS A 77 -6.20 -1.41 10.19
N ALA A 78 -5.61 -1.76 9.04
CA ALA A 78 -5.14 -0.77 8.07
C ALA A 78 -6.30 0.06 7.47
N LEU A 79 -7.43 -0.59 7.17
CA LEU A 79 -8.64 0.06 6.67
C LEU A 79 -9.28 0.92 7.75
N THR A 80 -9.46 0.40 8.96
CA THR A 80 -10.01 1.17 10.09
C THR A 80 -9.14 2.39 10.42
N HIS A 81 -7.81 2.23 10.36
CA HIS A 81 -6.88 3.34 10.51
C HIS A 81 -7.10 4.42 9.44
N PHE A 82 -7.27 4.04 8.18
CA PHE A 82 -7.64 4.99 7.11
C PHE A 82 -8.96 5.71 7.41
N GLU A 83 -10.01 4.98 7.78
CA GLU A 83 -11.35 5.54 8.06
C GLU A 83 -11.31 6.58 9.19
N HIS A 84 -10.44 6.41 10.18
CA HIS A 84 -10.30 7.34 11.31
C HIS A 84 -9.32 8.49 11.06
N SER A 85 -8.20 8.23 10.39
CA SER A 85 -7.12 9.20 10.21
C SER A 85 -7.23 9.99 8.90
N THR A 86 -8.01 9.50 7.94
CA THR A 86 -8.03 9.96 6.56
C THR A 86 -6.68 9.87 5.84
N HIS A 87 -5.78 8.97 6.28
CA HIS A 87 -4.51 8.68 5.60
C HIS A 87 -4.71 7.62 4.53
N PRO A 88 -4.81 7.99 3.23
CA PRO A 88 -5.37 7.10 2.23
C PRO A 88 -4.34 6.16 1.63
N ILE A 89 -3.05 6.46 1.71
CA ILE A 89 -2.00 5.67 1.08
C ILE A 89 -1.33 4.74 2.09
N VAL A 90 -1.36 3.45 1.77
CA VAL A 90 -0.59 2.40 2.44
C VAL A 90 0.38 1.71 1.48
N ARG A 91 1.44 1.13 2.02
CA ARG A 91 2.38 0.25 1.31
C ARG A 91 2.31 -1.15 1.89
N SER A 92 2.41 -2.17 1.05
CA SER A 92 2.67 -3.53 1.54
C SER A 92 4.06 -3.62 2.11
N ILE A 93 4.20 -4.26 3.27
CA ILE A 93 5.50 -4.54 3.86
C ILE A 93 5.83 -6.04 3.85
N GLU A 94 5.02 -6.86 3.16
CA GLU A 94 5.32 -8.28 2.99
C GLU A 94 6.60 -8.51 2.17
N PRO A 95 7.32 -9.62 2.40
CA PRO A 95 8.46 -10.01 1.57
C PRO A 95 8.11 -10.01 0.08
N ASP A 96 9.00 -9.43 -0.74
CA ASP A 96 8.89 -9.35 -2.20
C ASP A 96 7.68 -8.53 -2.74
N GLU A 97 7.08 -7.70 -1.88
CA GLU A 97 6.05 -6.74 -2.22
C GLU A 97 6.53 -5.28 -2.01
N ASP A 98 6.36 -4.45 -3.03
CA ASP A 98 6.79 -3.05 -3.05
C ASP A 98 5.66 -2.08 -3.44
N TRP A 99 4.45 -2.59 -3.56
CA TRP A 99 3.31 -1.84 -4.06
C TRP A 99 2.67 -0.94 -3.01
N MET A 100 2.01 0.11 -3.50
CA MET A 100 1.18 1.01 -2.71
C MET A 100 -0.29 0.92 -3.12
N TRP A 101 -1.18 1.20 -2.18
CA TRP A 101 -2.61 1.27 -2.38
C TRP A 101 -3.16 2.58 -1.82
N CYS A 102 -4.02 3.25 -2.58
CA CYS A 102 -4.81 4.37 -2.12
C CYS A 102 -6.24 3.90 -1.85
N TYR A 103 -6.67 3.90 -0.58
CA TYR A 103 -8.06 3.55 -0.23
C TYR A 103 -9.07 4.54 -0.80
N ALA A 104 -8.79 5.84 -0.72
CA ALA A 104 -9.72 6.88 -1.17
C ALA A 104 -10.02 6.80 -2.68
N ASP A 105 -9.03 6.41 -3.49
CA ASP A 105 -9.17 6.33 -4.94
C ASP A 105 -9.37 4.89 -5.44
N GLU A 106 -9.36 3.91 -4.53
CA GLU A 106 -9.31 2.48 -4.81
C GLU A 106 -8.28 2.16 -5.91
N ALA A 107 -7.05 2.65 -5.71
CA ALA A 107 -6.05 2.72 -6.75
C ALA A 107 -4.75 2.02 -6.37
N PHE A 108 -4.27 1.15 -7.27
CA PHE A 108 -2.92 0.62 -7.21
C PHE A 108 -1.91 1.67 -7.66
N LEU A 109 -0.88 1.88 -6.84
CA LEU A 109 0.16 2.86 -7.03
C LEU A 109 1.50 2.12 -7.09
N SER A 110 2.31 2.39 -8.13
CA SER A 110 3.70 1.95 -8.12
C SER A 110 4.53 2.84 -7.19
N PRO A 111 5.53 2.26 -6.49
CA PRO A 111 6.64 3.03 -5.95
C PRO A 111 7.35 3.76 -7.10
N GLU A 112 7.85 4.97 -6.84
CA GLU A 112 8.62 5.75 -7.82
C GLU A 112 10.09 5.37 -7.84
#